data_AF-A0A1E8Z2E0-F1
#
_entry.id   AF-A0A1E8Z2E0-F1
#
_cell.length_a   1.000
_cell.length_b   1.000
_cell.length_c   1.000
_cell.angle_alpha   90.00
_cell.angle_beta   90.00
_cell.angle_gamma   90.00
#
_symmetry.space_group_name_H-M   'P 1'
#
loop_
_entity.id
_entity.type
_entity.pdbx_description
1 polymer ?
#
loop_
_entity_poly.entity_id
_entity_poly.type
_entity_poly.pdbx_seq_one_letter_code
_entity_poly.pdbx_strand_id
1 'polypeptide(L)' 'MNKLVGLRSSLSMTQTDMANYLGISTQSYWNKENGRRPFSDNEKIKIKNLFLKYEPSITIEELFFNNKVLK' A
#
# COMPACT_ATOMS: atom_id res chain seq x y z
N MET A 1 9.08 9.49 -1.96
CA MET A 1 8.84 8.12 -1.45
C MET A 1 7.34 7.97 -1.19
N ASN A 2 6.71 6.87 -1.59
CA ASN A 2 5.26 6.65 -1.40
C ASN A 2 4.96 6.34 0.09
N LYS A 3 3.91 6.92 0.69
CA LYS A 3 3.51 6.71 2.09
C LYS A 3 3.38 5.21 2.43
N LEU A 4 2.82 4.43 1.50
CA LEU A 4 2.73 2.96 1.61
C LEU A 4 4.09 2.30 1.85
N VAL A 5 5.10 2.67 1.05
CA VAL A 5 6.46 2.09 1.14
C VAL A 5 7.11 2.44 2.46
N GLY A 6 6.92 3.68 2.93
CA GLY A 6 7.42 4.15 4.22
C GLY A 6 6.86 3.33 5.37
N LEU A 7 5.53 3.20 5.44
CA LEU A 7 4.84 2.44 6.48
C LEU A 7 5.21 0.95 6.46
N ARG A 8 5.23 0.33 5.28
CA ARG A 8 5.61 -1.07 5.15
C ARG A 8 7.03 -1.31 5.68
N SER A 9 7.96 -0.43 5.31
CA SER A 9 9.37 -0.55 5.71
C SER A 9 9.58 -0.28 7.20
N SER A 10 8.85 0.69 7.79
CA SER A 10 8.93 0.97 9.24
C SER A 10 8.39 -0.18 10.09
N LEU A 11 7.51 -1.02 9.53
CA LEU A 11 7.00 -2.22 10.17
C LEU A 11 7.79 -3.49 9.81
N SER A 12 8.95 -3.34 9.14
CA SER A 12 9.80 -4.45 8.68
C SER A 12 9.08 -5.48 7.80
N MET A 13 7.97 -5.09 7.17
CA MET A 13 7.22 -5.97 6.27
C MET A 13 7.90 -5.98 4.90
N THR A 14 8.12 -7.16 4.33
CA THR A 14 8.66 -7.29 2.97
C THR A 14 7.54 -7.13 1.93
N GLN A 15 7.92 -6.96 0.66
CA GLN A 15 6.95 -7.01 -0.43
C GLN A 15 6.29 -8.40 -0.57
N THR A 16 7.00 -9.46 -0.18
CA THR A 16 6.46 -10.82 -0.13
C THR A 16 5.38 -10.94 0.94
N ASP A 17 5.59 -10.37 2.13
CA ASP A 17 4.58 -10.40 3.21
C ASP A 17 3.29 -9.72 2.79
N MET A 18 3.41 -8.57 2.12
CA MET A 18 2.23 -7.86 1.60
C MET A 18 1.54 -8.64 0.49
N ALA A 19 2.30 -9.26 -0.41
CA ALA A 19 1.74 -10.09 -1.46
C ALA A 19 0.95 -11.28 -0.89
N ASN A 20 1.53 -11.96 0.11
CA ASN A 20 0.88 -13.04 0.85
C ASN A 20 -0.41 -12.56 1.55
N TYR A 21 -0.37 -11.42 2.22
CA TYR A 21 -1.54 -10.82 2.88
C TYR A 21 -2.67 -10.50 1.89
N LEU A 22 -2.33 -10.07 0.68
CA LEU A 22 -3.29 -9.72 -0.35
C LEU A 22 -3.78 -10.93 -1.17
N GLY A 23 -3.08 -12.07 -1.10
CA GLY A 23 -3.35 -13.24 -1.91
C GLY A 23 -2.96 -13.05 -3.39
N ILE A 24 -1.87 -12.33 -3.64
CA ILE A 24 -1.34 -12.07 -5.00
C ILE A 24 0.13 -12.48 -5.08
N SER A 25 0.69 -12.57 -6.29
CA SER A 25 2.12 -12.83 -6.44
C SER A 25 2.97 -11.65 -5.99
N THR A 26 4.19 -11.91 -5.49
CA THR A 26 5.17 -10.86 -5.14
C THR A 26 5.45 -9.93 -6.30
N GLN A 27 5.50 -10.44 -7.54
CA GLN A 27 5.67 -9.62 -8.74
C GLN A 27 4.46 -8.69 -8.99
N SER A 28 3.24 -9.16 -8.73
CA SER A 28 2.03 -8.31 -8.82
C SER A 28 2.10 -7.18 -7.81
N TYR A 29 2.44 -7.49 -6.55
CA TYR A 29 2.62 -6.47 -5.52
C TYR A 29 3.75 -5.49 -5.86
N TRP A 30 4.91 -5.97 -6.30
CA TRP A 30 6.04 -5.14 -6.72
C TRP A 30 5.65 -4.19 -7.86
N ASN A 31 4.94 -4.68 -8.89
CA ASN A 31 4.45 -3.82 -9.97
C ASN A 31 3.49 -2.74 -9.45
N LYS A 32 2.64 -3.08 -8.47
CA LYS A 32 1.68 -2.13 -7.89
C LYS A 32 2.35 -1.08 -7.01
N GLU A 33 3.22 -1.50 -6.10
CA GLU A 33 3.94 -0.61 -5.19
C GLU A 33 4.85 0.38 -5.94
N ASN A 34 5.44 -0.06 -7.06
CA ASN A 34 6.24 0.80 -7.95
C ASN A 34 5.40 1.61 -8.95
N GLY A 35 4.06 1.61 -8.83
CA GLY A 35 3.17 2.42 -9.67
C GLY A 35 3.03 1.96 -11.12
N ARG A 36 3.52 0.77 -11.47
CA ARG A 36 3.37 0.18 -12.82
C ARG A 36 1.96 -0.35 -13.07
N ARG A 37 1.24 -0.71 -12.00
CA ARG A 37 -0.16 -1.12 -12.02
C ARG A 37 -0.89 -0.51 -10.82
N PRO A 38 -2.18 -0.16 -10.92
CA PRO A 38 -2.93 0.30 -9.75
C PRO A 38 -3.25 -0.87 -8.81
N PHE A 39 -3.39 -0.55 -7.52
CA PHE A 39 -4.09 -1.43 -6.58
C PHE A 39 -5.60 -1.40 -6.88
N SER A 40 -6.26 -2.55 -6.79
CA SER A 40 -7.73 -2.62 -6.83
C SER A 40 -8.33 -2.04 -5.55
N ASP A 41 -9.62 -1.70 -5.57
CA ASP A 41 -10.25 -1.11 -4.37
C ASP A 41 -10.29 -2.10 -3.20
N ASN A 42 -10.46 -3.39 -3.47
CA ASN A 42 -10.37 -4.44 -2.44
C ASN A 42 -8.96 -4.52 -1.85
N GLU A 43 -7.91 -4.43 -2.67
CA GLU A 43 -6.53 -4.39 -2.18
C GLU A 43 -6.27 -3.14 -1.34
N LYS A 44 -6.75 -1.96 -1.76
CA LYS A 44 -6.63 -0.71 -0.98
C LYS A 44 -7.29 -0.82 0.39
N ILE A 45 -8.50 -1.39 0.46
CA ILE A 45 -9.23 -1.60 1.71
C ILE A 45 -8.45 -2.55 2.64
N LYS A 46 -7.95 -3.67 2.10
CA LYS A 46 -7.12 -4.61 2.87
C LYS A 46 -5.85 -3.94 3.41
N ILE A 47 -5.12 -3.21 2.57
CA ILE A 47 -3.90 -2.49 2.97
C ILE A 47 -4.21 -1.46 4.05
N LYS A 48 -5.29 -0.67 3.91
CA LYS A 48 -5.72 0.27 4.96
C LYS A 48 -5.98 -0.47 6.27
N ASN A 49 -6.74 -1.56 6.24
CA ASN A 49 -7.08 -2.33 7.44
C ASN A 49 -5.84 -2.94 8.12
N LEU A 50 -4.82 -3.30 7.34
CA LEU A 50 -3.54 -3.76 7.87
C LEU A 50 -2.85 -2.66 8.68
N PHE A 51 -2.82 -1.43 8.17
CA PHE A 51 -2.12 -0.32 8.81
C PHE A 51 -2.91 0.42 9.89
N LEU A 52 -4.25 0.33 9.91
CA LEU A 52 -5.09 0.92 10.96
C LEU A 52 -4.69 0.48 12.37
N LYS A 53 -4.09 -0.72 12.51
CA LYS A 53 -3.58 -1.23 13.80
C LYS A 53 -2.39 -0.44 14.35
N TYR A 54 -1.67 0.27 13.48
CA TYR A 54 -0.43 0.97 13.81
C TYR A 54 -0.57 2.49 13.64
N GLU A 55 -1.38 2.93 12.67
CA GLU A 55 -1.69 4.33 12.39
C GLU A 55 -3.22 4.49 12.28
N PRO A 56 -3.94 4.74 13.39
CA PRO A 56 -5.40 4.73 13.41
C PRO A 56 -6.06 5.81 12.53
N SER A 57 -5.35 6.90 12.24
CA SER A 57 -5.82 7.99 11.38
C SER A 57 -5.57 7.77 9.89
N ILE A 58 -4.90 6.68 9.49
CA ILE A 58 -4.50 6.48 8.09
C ILE A 58 -5.70 6.36 7.14
N THR A 59 -5.67 7.15 6.07
CA THR A 59 -6.70 7.18 5.03
C THR A 59 -6.24 6.49 3.73
N ILE A 60 -7.20 6.17 2.84
CA ILE A 60 -6.86 5.63 1.52
C ILE A 60 -6.15 6.72 0.70
N GLU A 61 -6.62 7.96 0.85
CA GLU A 61 -6.06 9.19 0.31
C GLU A 61 -4.57 9.28 0.63
N GLU A 62 -4.19 9.24 1.90
CA GLU A 62 -2.78 9.32 2.30
C GLU A 62 -1.93 8.16 1.79
N LEU A 63 -2.50 6.94 1.70
CA LEU A 63 -1.76 5.75 1.27
C LEU A 63 -1.53 5.69 -0.24
N PHE A 64 -2.48 6.16 -1.04
CA PHE A 64 -2.51 5.92 -2.49
C PHE A 64 -2.58 7.18 -3.33
N PHE A 65 -2.91 8.32 -2.74
CA PHE A 65 -3.08 9.60 -3.42
C PHE A 65 -2.17 10.66 -2.79
N ASN A 66 -0.96 10.79 -3.32
CA ASN A 66 -0.19 12.00 -3.07
C ASN A 66 -0.94 13.18 -3.72
N ASN A 67 -1.08 14.30 -3.00
CA ASN A 67 -1.66 15.57 -3.47
C ASN A 67 -0.95 16.10 -4.75
N LYS A 68 -1.16 15.46 -5.89
CA LYS A 68 -1.10 16.08 -7.20
C LYS A 68 -2.52 16.48 -7.53
N VAL A 69 -2.96 17.58 -6.91
CA VAL A 69 -3.91 18.44 -7.61
C VAL A 69 -3.21 18.76 -8.93
N LEU A 70 -3.83 18.33 -10.02
CA LEU A 70 -3.39 18.62 -11.39
C LEU A 70 -3.13 20.13 -11.47
N LYS A 71 -1.88 20.52 -11.74
CA LYS A 71 -1.57 21.82 -12.33
C LYS A 71 -1.68 21.69 -13.84
#